data_AF-A0A074LV01-F1
#
_entry.id   AF-A0A074LV01-F1
#
_cell.length_a   1.000
_cell.length_b   1.000
_cell.length_c   1.000
_cell.angle_alpha   90.00
_cell.angle_beta   90.00
_cell.angle_gamma   90.00
#
_symmetry.space_group_name_H-M   'P 1'
#
loop_
_entity.id
_entity.type
_entity.pdbx_description
1 polymer ?
#
loop_
_entity_poly.entity_id
_entity_poly.type
_entity_poly.pdbx_seq_one_letter_code
_entity_poly.pdbx_strand_id
1 'polypeptide(L)'
;MDYFSLQAARREKVFFKRLSAGAVYQTGTGRLNKIESHDAEAVYISTARSVRPIRIAREKLRAALRHMYARRTATRKEMERHHAYSSALLGLVGTVLVGLTKIQRTVRGLLRITMIGTRFFFSGCEHDPKALRLVRQNGGKMLLMSYFWLRDKVNWLSSIEAAGFQPEDVVIDSGAPSIYKAELKKKPVRSIRVEEYADWLELYGSRLFGWMNLDVIGDDAATRKNYEYLCGRGLRPIPVVNIQSSLDEFERYIEEDHDIIAIGGAAFLLQRSQKRKVGELLRRIISRWPDQVWHLLGCAHVGLLRESGITFADSAAPVTIGWRGRVITKTGQKDRPEMEKDDRTAASVRELAKLEHYGLGNAQRRRLQFENC
;
A
#
# COMPACT_ATOMS: atom_id res chain seq x y z
N MET A 1 -16.09 -12.34 -9.00
CA MET A 1 -15.35 -12.26 -7.71
C MET A 1 -14.01 -11.61 -7.98
N ASP A 2 -13.64 -10.56 -7.25
CA ASP A 2 -12.37 -9.85 -7.47
C ASP A 2 -11.13 -10.66 -7.02
N TYR A 3 -9.94 -10.22 -7.44
CA TYR A 3 -8.67 -10.89 -7.12
C TYR A 3 -8.44 -11.06 -5.62
N PHE A 4 -8.72 -10.04 -4.80
CA PHE A 4 -8.48 -10.08 -3.36
C PHE A 4 -9.46 -11.03 -2.66
N SER A 5 -10.70 -11.08 -3.12
CA SER A 5 -11.70 -12.07 -2.68
C SER A 5 -11.26 -13.51 -2.95
N LEU A 6 -10.69 -13.76 -4.13
CA LEU A 6 -10.14 -15.08 -4.48
C LEU A 6 -8.94 -15.47 -3.59
N GLN A 7 -8.03 -14.53 -3.31
CA GLN A 7 -6.91 -14.77 -2.39
C GLN A 7 -7.40 -15.06 -0.96
N ALA A 8 -8.37 -14.27 -0.47
CA ALA A 8 -8.97 -14.46 0.83
C ALA A 8 -9.60 -15.86 0.98
N ALA A 9 -10.44 -16.26 0.02
CA ALA A 9 -11.10 -17.57 0.03
C ALA A 9 -10.09 -18.72 -0.06
N ARG A 10 -9.08 -18.61 -0.93
CA ARG A 10 -8.03 -19.63 -1.05
C ARG A 10 -7.24 -19.79 0.25
N ARG A 11 -6.83 -18.68 0.87
CA ARG A 11 -6.02 -18.71 2.08
C ARG A 11 -6.79 -19.26 3.27
N GLU A 12 -8.04 -18.83 3.43
CA GLU A 12 -8.97 -19.31 4.43
C GLU A 12 -9.22 -20.82 4.30
N LYS A 13 -9.47 -21.33 3.08
CA LYS A 13 -9.63 -22.76 2.82
C LYS A 13 -8.39 -23.58 3.19
N VAL A 14 -7.20 -23.09 2.87
CA VAL A 14 -5.93 -23.76 3.22
C VAL A 14 -5.73 -23.80 4.74
N PHE A 15 -6.09 -22.72 5.45
CA PHE A 15 -6.02 -22.66 6.91
C PHE A 15 -6.91 -23.73 7.55
N PHE A 16 -8.21 -23.77 7.23
CA PHE A 16 -9.13 -24.74 7.83
C PHE A 16 -8.84 -26.19 7.43
N LYS A 17 -8.26 -26.43 6.24
CA LYS A 17 -7.81 -27.79 5.87
C LYS A 17 -6.67 -28.31 6.76
N ARG A 18 -5.88 -27.41 7.36
CA ARG A 18 -4.72 -27.75 8.21
C ARG A 18 -5.00 -27.55 9.70
N LEU A 19 -6.17 -27.02 10.05
CA LEU A 19 -6.51 -26.68 11.41
C LEU A 19 -6.74 -27.95 12.22
N SER A 20 -6.01 -28.12 13.32
CA SER A 20 -6.25 -29.17 14.29
C SER A 20 -7.36 -28.76 15.27
N ALA A 21 -8.10 -29.75 15.79
CA ALA A 21 -9.07 -29.52 16.84
C ALA A 21 -8.37 -28.93 18.09
N GLY A 22 -8.95 -27.89 18.68
CA GLY A 22 -8.39 -27.23 19.86
C GLY A 22 -7.19 -26.33 19.60
N ALA A 23 -6.89 -25.98 18.34
CA ALA A 23 -5.82 -25.04 18.02
C ALA A 23 -5.97 -23.71 18.79
N VAL A 24 -4.87 -23.27 19.40
CA VAL A 24 -4.80 -22.02 20.17
C VAL A 24 -4.12 -20.95 19.34
N TYR A 25 -4.58 -19.70 19.48
CA TYR A 25 -3.93 -18.55 18.88
C TYR A 25 -3.94 -17.34 19.81
N GLN A 26 -3.00 -16.43 19.60
CA GLN A 26 -2.90 -15.19 20.36
C GLN A 26 -3.63 -14.04 19.66
N THR A 27 -4.39 -13.27 20.43
CA THR A 27 -4.89 -11.95 20.01
C THR A 27 -3.73 -10.97 19.87
N GLY A 28 -3.94 -9.83 19.20
CA GLY A 28 -2.92 -8.77 19.15
C GLY A 28 -2.55 -8.17 20.52
N THR A 29 -3.33 -8.45 21.57
CA THR A 29 -3.01 -8.10 22.97
C THR A 29 -2.29 -9.21 23.75
N GLY A 30 -1.93 -10.32 23.10
CA GLY A 30 -1.27 -11.46 23.73
C GLY A 30 -2.19 -12.45 24.46
N ARG A 31 -3.50 -12.17 24.56
CA ARG A 31 -4.47 -13.11 25.16
C ARG A 31 -4.65 -14.35 24.28
N LEU A 32 -4.69 -15.52 24.89
CA LEU A 32 -4.94 -16.80 24.21
C LEU A 32 -6.44 -16.99 23.96
N ASN A 33 -6.75 -17.40 22.73
CA ASN A 33 -8.05 -17.86 22.28
C ASN A 33 -7.91 -19.28 21.75
N LYS A 34 -8.93 -20.12 21.93
CA LYS A 34 -8.95 -21.49 21.43
C LYS A 34 -10.04 -21.64 20.38
N ILE A 35 -9.72 -22.25 19.26
CA ILE A 35 -10.70 -22.64 18.25
C ILE A 35 -11.28 -23.98 18.68
N GLU A 36 -12.53 -23.97 19.16
CA GLU A 36 -13.22 -25.16 19.66
C GLU A 36 -13.66 -26.05 18.50
N SER A 37 -14.25 -25.45 17.47
CA SER A 37 -14.73 -26.15 16.28
C SER A 37 -14.89 -25.19 15.11
N HIS A 38 -15.12 -25.74 13.92
CA HIS A 38 -15.53 -24.98 12.75
C HIS A 38 -16.40 -25.86 11.84
N ASP A 39 -17.22 -25.23 11.02
CA ASP A 39 -18.07 -25.89 10.03
C ASP A 39 -17.95 -25.18 8.66
N ALA A 40 -18.92 -25.40 7.77
CA ALA A 40 -18.96 -24.77 6.45
C ALA A 40 -19.24 -23.25 6.52
N GLU A 41 -19.86 -22.77 7.60
CA GLU A 41 -20.39 -21.42 7.74
C GLU A 41 -19.63 -20.56 8.75
N ALA A 42 -19.04 -21.16 9.79
CA ALA A 42 -18.48 -20.44 10.92
C ALA A 42 -17.29 -21.14 11.58
N VAL A 43 -16.58 -20.36 12.39
CA VAL A 43 -15.59 -20.84 13.37
C VAL A 43 -16.05 -20.42 14.77
N TYR A 44 -15.91 -21.32 15.73
CA TYR A 44 -16.33 -21.13 17.12
C TYR A 44 -15.10 -21.02 18.01
N ILE A 45 -15.01 -19.92 18.75
CA ILE A 45 -13.79 -19.52 19.45
C ILE A 45 -14.12 -19.28 20.91
N SER A 46 -13.45 -19.99 21.82
CA SER A 46 -13.48 -19.67 23.24
C SER A 46 -12.36 -18.69 23.60
N THR A 47 -12.67 -17.83 24.55
CA THR A 47 -11.74 -16.88 25.16
C THR A 47 -11.78 -17.09 26.67
N ALA A 48 -10.75 -16.66 27.39
CA ALA A 48 -10.73 -16.76 28.86
C ALA A 48 -11.92 -16.09 29.57
N ARG A 49 -12.64 -15.17 28.90
CA ARG A 49 -13.78 -14.44 29.48
C ARG A 49 -15.15 -14.89 28.97
N SER A 50 -15.20 -15.71 27.92
CA SER A 50 -16.47 -16.06 27.28
C SER A 50 -17.05 -17.32 27.90
N VAL A 51 -18.29 -17.23 28.41
CA VAL A 51 -19.03 -18.39 28.92
C VAL A 51 -19.41 -19.36 27.80
N ARG A 52 -19.65 -18.84 26.59
CA ARG A 52 -19.97 -19.63 25.39
C ARG A 52 -19.01 -19.31 24.25
N PRO A 53 -18.73 -20.26 23.33
CA PRO A 53 -17.91 -19.98 22.16
C PRO A 53 -18.48 -18.83 21.32
N ILE A 54 -17.61 -17.90 20.94
CA ILE A 54 -17.90 -16.81 20.02
C ILE A 54 -17.96 -17.39 18.61
N ARG A 55 -19.10 -17.22 17.94
CA ARG A 55 -19.26 -17.59 16.53
C ARG A 55 -18.78 -16.46 15.63
N ILE A 56 -17.80 -16.73 14.76
CA ILE A 56 -17.41 -15.84 13.67
C ILE A 56 -17.78 -16.50 12.34
N ALA A 57 -18.70 -15.89 11.59
CA ALA A 57 -19.05 -16.39 10.26
C ALA A 57 -17.84 -16.35 9.33
N ARG A 58 -17.61 -17.44 8.57
CA ARG A 58 -16.51 -17.59 7.60
C ARG A 58 -16.58 -16.54 6.51
N GLU A 59 -17.78 -16.09 6.15
CA GLU A 59 -17.95 -14.95 5.24
C GLU A 59 -17.33 -13.65 5.81
N LYS A 60 -17.56 -13.34 7.09
CA LYS A 60 -16.97 -12.16 7.75
C LYS A 60 -15.45 -12.30 7.88
N LEU A 61 -14.94 -13.50 8.18
CA LEU A 61 -13.51 -13.78 8.14
C LEU A 61 -12.93 -13.56 6.73
N ARG A 62 -13.59 -14.05 5.67
CA ARG A 62 -13.17 -13.82 4.29
C ARG A 62 -13.21 -12.34 3.92
N ALA A 63 -14.21 -11.58 4.38
CA ALA A 63 -14.28 -10.14 4.17
C ALA A 63 -13.10 -9.40 4.85
N ALA A 64 -12.75 -9.78 6.09
CA ALA A 64 -11.59 -9.24 6.80
C ALA A 64 -10.26 -9.61 6.10
N LEU A 65 -10.14 -10.84 5.60
CA LEU A 65 -8.99 -11.26 4.80
C LEU A 65 -8.91 -10.52 3.47
N ARG A 66 -10.04 -10.31 2.77
CA ARG A 66 -10.12 -9.49 1.56
C ARG A 66 -9.65 -8.07 1.86
N HIS A 67 -10.12 -7.48 2.96
CA HIS A 67 -9.68 -6.16 3.42
C HIS A 67 -8.16 -6.13 3.62
N MET A 68 -7.56 -7.12 4.28
CA MET A 68 -6.10 -7.21 4.40
C MET A 68 -5.39 -7.31 3.06
N TYR A 69 -5.90 -8.12 2.14
CA TYR A 69 -5.31 -8.23 0.80
C TYR A 69 -5.48 -6.94 -0.02
N ALA A 70 -6.55 -6.17 0.18
CA ALA A 70 -6.83 -4.92 -0.55
C ALA A 70 -6.14 -3.69 0.06
N ARG A 71 -6.08 -3.59 1.39
CA ARG A 71 -5.52 -2.44 2.13
C ARG A 71 -4.10 -2.64 2.63
N ARG A 72 -3.64 -3.90 2.74
CA ARG A 72 -2.34 -4.31 3.28
C ARG A 72 -2.12 -3.97 4.76
N THR A 73 -2.88 -3.06 5.34
CA THR A 73 -2.86 -2.73 6.76
C THR A 73 -4.29 -2.57 7.27
N ALA A 74 -4.48 -2.84 8.55
CA ALA A 74 -5.73 -2.56 9.26
C ALA A 74 -5.48 -2.40 10.76
N THR A 75 -6.19 -1.46 11.36
CA THR A 75 -6.28 -1.30 12.80
C THR A 75 -7.35 -2.21 13.40
N ARG A 76 -7.29 -2.43 14.72
CA ARG A 76 -8.36 -3.12 15.46
C ARG A 76 -9.73 -2.47 15.21
N LYS A 77 -9.79 -1.13 15.15
CA LYS A 77 -11.02 -0.37 14.94
C LYS A 77 -11.61 -0.63 13.55
N GLU A 78 -10.79 -0.73 12.52
CA GLU A 78 -11.27 -1.08 11.18
C GLU A 78 -11.83 -2.50 11.12
N MET A 79 -11.27 -3.43 11.88
CA MET A 79 -11.77 -4.81 11.99
C MET A 79 -13.16 -4.89 12.64
N GLU A 80 -13.59 -3.89 13.41
CA GLU A 80 -14.94 -3.82 13.99
C GLU A 80 -16.04 -3.78 12.91
N ARG A 81 -15.73 -3.29 11.70
CA ARG A 81 -16.63 -3.31 10.54
C ARG A 81 -17.00 -4.73 10.10
N HIS A 82 -16.18 -5.72 10.43
CA HIS A 82 -16.39 -7.11 10.05
C HIS A 82 -16.99 -7.94 11.19
N HIS A 83 -16.64 -7.64 12.44
CA HIS A 83 -17.15 -8.35 13.61
C HIS A 83 -16.94 -7.56 14.91
N ALA A 84 -17.90 -7.60 15.84
CA ALA A 84 -17.83 -6.90 17.12
C ALA A 84 -16.64 -7.35 18.01
N TYR A 85 -16.26 -8.63 17.92
CA TYR A 85 -15.09 -9.18 18.62
C TYR A 85 -13.78 -8.92 17.84
N SER A 86 -13.48 -7.65 17.57
CA SER A 86 -12.40 -7.23 16.69
C SER A 86 -11.01 -7.69 17.11
N SER A 87 -10.71 -7.77 18.41
CA SER A 87 -9.43 -8.34 18.89
C SER A 87 -9.28 -9.84 18.58
N ALA A 88 -10.35 -10.61 18.73
CA ALA A 88 -10.37 -12.03 18.42
C ALA A 88 -10.25 -12.26 16.91
N LEU A 89 -10.96 -11.44 16.12
CA LEU A 89 -10.89 -11.46 14.66
C LEU A 89 -9.49 -11.05 14.16
N LEU A 90 -8.90 -9.97 14.68
CA LEU A 90 -7.57 -9.51 14.28
C LEU A 90 -6.50 -10.56 14.59
N GLY A 91 -6.58 -11.22 15.76
CA GLY A 91 -5.74 -12.37 16.09
C GLY A 91 -5.92 -13.52 15.09
N LEU A 92 -7.17 -13.89 14.79
CA LEU A 92 -7.47 -14.97 13.84
C LEU A 92 -6.98 -14.67 12.43
N VAL A 93 -7.17 -13.43 11.94
CA VAL A 93 -6.63 -12.96 10.66
C VAL A 93 -5.10 -13.06 10.66
N GLY A 94 -4.44 -12.66 11.73
CA GLY A 94 -2.99 -12.82 11.91
C GLY A 94 -2.54 -14.28 11.87
N THR A 95 -3.33 -15.20 12.43
CA THR A 95 -3.09 -16.65 12.38
C THR A 95 -3.29 -17.21 10.97
N VAL A 96 -4.36 -16.83 10.26
CA VAL A 96 -4.59 -17.25 8.86
C VAL A 96 -3.48 -16.72 7.94
N LEU A 97 -3.00 -15.51 8.20
CA LEU A 97 -1.93 -14.83 7.47
C LEU A 97 -0.55 -15.02 8.13
N VAL A 98 -0.37 -16.06 8.94
CA VAL A 98 0.90 -16.38 9.59
C VAL A 98 2.06 -16.36 8.59
N GLY A 99 3.12 -15.59 8.91
CA GLY A 99 4.30 -15.38 8.08
C GLY A 99 4.13 -14.35 6.95
N LEU A 100 2.90 -13.87 6.72
CA LEU A 100 2.58 -12.83 5.73
C LEU A 100 2.31 -11.47 6.38
N THR A 101 2.13 -11.41 7.70
CA THR A 101 1.78 -10.19 8.44
C THR A 101 2.65 -10.01 9.69
N LYS A 102 2.75 -8.76 10.13
CA LYS A 102 3.24 -8.34 11.45
C LYS A 102 2.13 -7.61 12.20
N ILE A 103 2.08 -7.76 13.51
CA ILE A 103 1.19 -7.01 14.40
C ILE A 103 2.06 -6.07 15.23
N GLN A 104 1.69 -4.79 15.24
CA GLN A 104 2.44 -3.70 15.88
C GLN A 104 1.47 -2.77 16.61
N ARG A 105 2.00 -1.88 17.44
CA ARG A 105 1.23 -0.81 18.07
C ARG A 105 1.55 0.50 17.37
N THR A 106 0.52 1.31 17.12
CA THR A 106 0.73 2.69 16.69
C THR A 106 1.25 3.53 17.85
N VAL A 107 1.66 4.77 17.58
CA VAL A 107 2.11 5.68 18.64
C VAL A 107 1.02 6.00 19.66
N ARG A 108 -0.26 5.86 19.28
CA ARG A 108 -1.42 5.98 20.20
C ARG A 108 -1.79 4.65 20.86
N GLY A 109 -0.95 3.62 20.74
CA GLY A 109 -1.15 2.31 21.34
C GLY A 109 -2.18 1.43 20.64
N LEU A 110 -2.75 1.86 19.50
CA LEU A 110 -3.71 1.07 18.73
C LEU A 110 -3.02 -0.14 18.09
N LEU A 111 -3.67 -1.29 18.11
CA LEU A 111 -3.16 -2.47 17.41
C LEU A 111 -3.38 -2.33 15.90
N ARG A 112 -2.30 -2.53 15.14
CA ARG A 112 -2.29 -2.53 13.68
C ARG A 112 -1.68 -3.84 13.18
N ILE A 113 -2.36 -4.48 12.24
CA ILE A 113 -1.83 -5.62 11.48
C ILE A 113 -1.42 -5.12 10.09
N THR A 114 -0.20 -5.43 9.66
CA THR A 114 0.35 -5.00 8.38
C THR A 114 0.95 -6.19 7.63
N MET A 115 0.63 -6.31 6.34
CA MET A 115 1.20 -7.33 5.48
C MET A 115 2.67 -7.04 5.14
N ILE A 116 3.48 -8.09 5.08
CA ILE A 116 4.89 -8.06 4.69
C ILE A 116 5.00 -8.02 3.16
N GLY A 117 6.01 -7.33 2.64
CA GLY A 117 6.23 -7.09 1.20
C GLY A 117 5.80 -5.69 0.77
N THR A 118 6.07 -5.35 -0.49
CA THR A 118 5.74 -4.02 -1.05
C THR A 118 4.64 -4.12 -2.09
N ARG A 119 3.55 -3.40 -1.89
CA ARG A 119 2.51 -3.21 -2.91
C ARG A 119 2.92 -2.07 -3.84
N PHE A 120 2.96 -2.37 -5.13
CA PHE A 120 3.38 -1.42 -6.15
C PHE A 120 2.18 -0.77 -6.83
N PHE A 121 2.17 0.55 -6.88
CA PHE A 121 1.21 1.38 -7.61
C PHE A 121 1.83 1.81 -8.94
N PHE A 122 1.20 1.44 -10.05
CA PHE A 122 1.70 1.80 -11.38
C PHE A 122 1.19 3.18 -11.77
N SER A 123 2.10 4.12 -12.02
CA SER A 123 1.76 5.48 -12.45
C SER A 123 2.13 5.76 -13.90
N GLY A 124 1.68 6.90 -14.43
CA GLY A 124 1.90 7.29 -15.83
C GLY A 124 0.96 6.59 -16.82
N CYS A 125 -0.10 5.92 -16.34
CA CYS A 125 -1.08 5.24 -17.18
C CYS A 125 -2.24 6.16 -17.63
N GLU A 126 -2.32 7.37 -17.08
CA GLU A 126 -3.41 8.34 -17.32
C GLU A 126 -3.44 8.84 -18.77
N HIS A 127 -2.34 8.68 -19.49
CA HIS A 127 -2.15 9.13 -20.87
C HIS A 127 -2.43 8.06 -21.91
N ASP A 128 -2.43 6.79 -21.51
CA ASP A 128 -2.45 5.67 -22.45
C ASP A 128 -3.37 4.55 -21.93
N PRO A 129 -4.60 4.42 -22.47
CA PRO A 129 -5.51 3.34 -22.14
C PRO A 129 -4.90 1.94 -22.40
N LYS A 130 -3.96 1.82 -23.34
CA LYS A 130 -3.24 0.57 -23.59
C LYS A 130 -2.31 0.23 -22.42
N ALA A 131 -1.65 1.22 -21.83
CA ALA A 131 -0.81 1.02 -20.64
C ALA A 131 -1.64 0.50 -19.45
N LEU A 132 -2.85 1.04 -19.22
CA LEU A 132 -3.75 0.51 -18.19
C LEU A 132 -4.04 -0.98 -18.39
N ARG A 133 -4.44 -1.39 -19.60
CA ARG A 133 -4.71 -2.79 -19.92
C ARG A 133 -3.48 -3.67 -19.76
N LEU A 134 -2.32 -3.21 -20.23
CA LEU A 134 -1.05 -3.92 -20.07
C LEU A 134 -0.69 -4.12 -18.60
N VAL A 135 -0.85 -3.10 -17.76
CA VAL A 135 -0.60 -3.22 -16.31
C VAL A 135 -1.52 -4.29 -15.72
N ARG A 136 -2.83 -4.24 -16.01
CA ARG A 136 -3.79 -5.19 -15.46
C ARG A 136 -3.51 -6.62 -15.89
N GLN A 137 -3.32 -6.85 -17.19
CA GLN A 137 -3.08 -8.18 -17.77
C GLN A 137 -1.78 -8.83 -17.26
N ASN A 138 -0.84 -8.01 -16.78
CA ASN A 138 0.46 -8.47 -16.29
C ASN A 138 0.56 -8.51 -14.76
N GLY A 139 -0.58 -8.51 -14.06
CA GLY A 139 -0.66 -8.70 -12.62
C GLY A 139 -0.50 -7.43 -11.80
N GLY A 140 -0.51 -6.25 -12.44
CA GLY A 140 -0.63 -4.99 -11.75
C GLY A 140 -2.01 -4.84 -11.11
N LYS A 141 -2.01 -4.48 -9.82
CA LYS A 141 -3.23 -4.45 -8.99
C LYS A 141 -3.69 -3.04 -8.67
N MET A 142 -2.74 -2.10 -8.56
CA MET A 142 -3.01 -0.75 -8.10
C MET A 142 -2.44 0.29 -9.05
N LEU A 143 -3.08 1.46 -9.08
CA LEU A 143 -2.67 2.60 -9.88
C LEU A 143 -2.38 3.80 -8.98
N LEU A 144 -1.34 4.56 -9.32
CA LEU A 144 -1.22 5.93 -8.84
C LEU A 144 -1.51 6.85 -10.02
N MET A 145 -2.50 7.71 -9.87
CA MET A 145 -2.91 8.67 -10.90
C MET A 145 -2.73 10.09 -10.38
N SER A 146 -2.30 11.00 -11.23
CA SER A 146 -2.07 12.39 -10.85
C SER A 146 -3.29 13.26 -11.11
N TYR A 147 -3.75 13.97 -10.07
CA TYR A 147 -4.81 14.97 -10.16
C TYR A 147 -4.51 16.02 -11.24
N PHE A 148 -3.25 16.41 -11.42
CA PHE A 148 -2.81 17.31 -12.49
C PHE A 148 -3.33 16.91 -13.88
N TRP A 149 -3.39 15.60 -14.18
CA TRP A 149 -3.89 15.07 -15.45
C TRP A 149 -5.38 14.73 -15.44
N LEU A 150 -5.96 14.53 -14.27
CA LEU A 150 -7.35 14.10 -14.10
C LEU A 150 -8.34 15.25 -13.92
N ARG A 151 -7.89 16.40 -13.44
CA ARG A 151 -8.75 17.54 -13.09
C ARG A 151 -9.66 18.04 -14.22
N ASP A 152 -9.28 17.78 -15.47
CA ASP A 152 -10.07 18.16 -16.66
C ASP A 152 -10.69 16.95 -17.38
N LYS A 153 -10.59 15.74 -16.82
CA LYS A 153 -11.11 14.49 -17.42
C LYS A 153 -12.38 14.02 -16.70
N VAL A 154 -13.51 14.07 -17.39
CA VAL A 154 -14.81 13.62 -16.81
C VAL A 154 -14.93 12.09 -16.73
N ASN A 155 -14.37 11.36 -17.70
CA ASN A 155 -14.58 9.91 -17.87
C ASN A 155 -13.40 9.04 -17.41
N TRP A 156 -12.57 9.53 -16.50
CA TRP A 156 -11.37 8.80 -16.05
C TRP A 156 -11.73 7.52 -15.28
N LEU A 157 -12.81 7.53 -14.50
CA LEU A 157 -13.32 6.36 -13.79
C LEU A 157 -13.73 5.24 -14.76
N SER A 158 -14.52 5.57 -15.77
CA SER A 158 -14.92 4.61 -16.82
C SER A 158 -13.70 4.05 -17.55
N SER A 159 -12.63 4.84 -17.70
CA SER A 159 -11.40 4.41 -18.36
C SER A 159 -10.63 3.36 -17.54
N ILE A 160 -10.54 3.51 -16.21
CA ILE A 160 -9.90 2.51 -15.35
C ILE A 160 -10.77 1.25 -15.19
N GLU A 161 -12.10 1.42 -15.15
CA GLU A 161 -13.06 0.32 -15.06
C GLU A 161 -13.04 -0.53 -16.33
N ALA A 162 -13.00 0.10 -17.51
CA ALA A 162 -12.84 -0.61 -18.79
C ALA A 162 -11.51 -1.37 -18.90
N ALA A 163 -10.48 -0.96 -18.14
CA ALA A 163 -9.23 -1.70 -18.04
C ALA A 163 -9.24 -2.79 -16.95
N GLY A 164 -10.33 -2.92 -16.19
CA GLY A 164 -10.52 -3.94 -15.15
C GLY A 164 -10.03 -3.55 -13.76
N PHE A 165 -9.76 -2.27 -13.51
CA PHE A 165 -9.51 -1.72 -12.18
C PHE A 165 -10.81 -1.23 -11.54
N GLN A 166 -10.78 -0.98 -10.25
CA GLN A 166 -11.86 -0.33 -9.49
C GLN A 166 -11.34 0.98 -8.90
N PRO A 167 -12.23 1.93 -8.53
CA PRO A 167 -11.81 3.15 -7.85
C PRO A 167 -10.96 2.89 -6.59
N GLU A 168 -11.28 1.83 -5.84
CA GLU A 168 -10.52 1.39 -4.65
C GLU A 168 -9.11 0.87 -4.93
N ASP A 169 -8.75 0.68 -6.21
CA ASP A 169 -7.40 0.31 -6.65
C ASP A 169 -6.50 1.55 -6.91
N VAL A 170 -7.03 2.77 -6.75
CA VAL A 170 -6.35 4.02 -7.16
C VAL A 170 -5.94 4.88 -5.98
N VAL A 171 -4.67 5.29 -5.96
CA VAL A 171 -4.17 6.41 -5.16
C VAL A 171 -4.03 7.65 -6.03
N ILE A 172 -4.41 8.81 -5.49
CA ILE A 172 -4.23 10.09 -6.17
C ILE A 172 -3.00 10.81 -5.64
N ASP A 173 -2.11 11.18 -6.57
CA ASP A 173 -1.04 12.13 -6.34
C ASP A 173 -1.51 13.53 -6.75
N SER A 174 -1.08 14.55 -6.00
CA SER A 174 -1.40 15.95 -6.27
C SER A 174 -0.92 16.41 -7.66
N GLY A 175 0.20 15.82 -8.12
CA GLY A 175 0.86 16.20 -9.36
C GLY A 175 1.93 17.29 -9.23
N ALA A 176 2.41 17.58 -8.02
CA ALA A 176 3.53 18.49 -7.80
C ALA A 176 4.77 18.17 -8.67
N PRO A 177 5.17 16.89 -8.89
CA PRO A 177 6.27 16.58 -9.80
C PRO A 177 6.00 16.96 -11.27
N SER A 178 4.73 16.99 -11.70
CA SER A 178 4.34 17.37 -13.06
C SER A 178 4.44 18.89 -13.25
N ILE A 179 3.95 19.67 -12.28
CA ILE A 179 4.07 21.14 -12.26
C ILE A 179 5.54 21.54 -12.28
N TYR A 180 6.33 21.04 -11.32
CA TYR A 180 7.75 21.37 -11.20
C TYR A 180 8.54 21.07 -12.49
N LYS A 181 8.27 19.94 -13.16
CA LYS A 181 8.91 19.61 -14.44
C LYS A 181 8.46 20.53 -15.58
N ALA A 182 7.23 21.00 -15.58
CA ALA A 182 6.74 21.94 -16.59
C ALA A 182 7.38 23.32 -16.41
N GLU A 183 7.48 23.79 -15.16
CA GLU A 183 8.15 25.05 -14.78
C GLU A 183 9.64 25.04 -15.15
N LEU A 184 10.36 23.97 -14.81
CA LEU A 184 11.77 23.79 -15.23
C LEU A 184 11.96 23.86 -16.75
N LYS A 185 10.95 23.45 -17.53
CA LYS A 185 10.97 23.49 -18.99
C LYS A 185 10.38 24.79 -19.56
N LYS A 186 10.04 25.77 -18.71
CA LYS A 186 9.37 27.02 -19.08
C LYS A 186 8.10 26.79 -19.91
N LYS A 187 7.39 25.68 -19.66
CA LYS A 187 6.12 25.38 -20.32
C LYS A 187 4.98 26.07 -19.57
N PRO A 188 4.01 26.68 -20.27
CA PRO A 188 2.83 27.21 -19.61
C PRO A 188 2.10 26.06 -18.91
N VAL A 189 1.89 26.21 -17.60
CA VAL A 189 1.22 25.21 -16.76
C VAL A 189 0.22 25.90 -15.84
N ARG A 190 -1.03 25.44 -15.86
CA ARG A 190 -2.05 25.90 -14.92
C ARG A 190 -1.69 25.39 -13.52
N SER A 191 -1.49 26.30 -12.57
CA SER A 191 -1.28 25.96 -11.16
C SER A 191 -2.45 25.15 -10.60
N ILE A 192 -2.21 24.40 -9.54
CA ILE A 192 -3.26 23.68 -8.80
C ILE A 192 -3.55 24.50 -7.55
N ARG A 193 -4.80 24.96 -7.41
CA ARG A 193 -5.28 25.58 -6.17
C ARG A 193 -5.71 24.50 -5.19
N VAL A 194 -5.43 24.69 -3.90
CA VAL A 194 -5.76 23.68 -2.88
C VAL A 194 -7.27 23.52 -2.73
N GLU A 195 -8.03 24.59 -2.95
CA GLU A 195 -9.48 24.62 -2.94
C GLU A 195 -10.06 23.73 -4.04
N GLU A 196 -9.58 23.88 -5.29
CA GLU A 196 -10.00 23.05 -6.41
C GLU A 196 -9.69 21.56 -6.17
N TYR A 197 -8.54 21.29 -5.57
CA TYR A 197 -8.16 19.92 -5.23
C TYR A 197 -9.06 19.35 -4.12
N ALA A 198 -9.39 20.14 -3.09
CA ALA A 198 -10.31 19.74 -2.02
C ALA A 198 -11.70 19.39 -2.57
N ASP A 199 -12.27 20.26 -3.41
CA ASP A 199 -13.59 20.04 -4.02
C ASP A 199 -13.61 18.75 -4.87
N TRP A 200 -12.53 18.48 -5.61
CA TRP A 200 -12.38 17.25 -6.38
C TRP A 200 -12.30 16.02 -5.47
N LEU A 201 -11.58 16.11 -4.35
CA LEU A 201 -11.45 15.03 -3.37
C LEU A 201 -12.75 14.74 -2.64
N GLU A 202 -13.59 15.73 -2.38
CA GLU A 202 -14.92 15.50 -1.79
C GLU A 202 -15.84 14.73 -2.74
N LEU A 203 -15.73 14.99 -4.05
CA LEU A 203 -16.51 14.30 -5.06
C LEU A 203 -16.11 12.83 -5.25
N TYR A 204 -14.80 12.53 -5.23
CA TYR A 204 -14.30 11.20 -5.60
C TYR A 204 -13.62 10.44 -4.48
N GLY A 205 -13.02 11.13 -3.51
CA GLY A 205 -12.06 10.57 -2.54
C GLY A 205 -12.59 9.37 -1.77
N SER A 206 -13.85 9.41 -1.32
CA SER A 206 -14.47 8.31 -0.56
C SER A 206 -14.48 6.95 -1.27
N ARG A 207 -14.34 6.93 -2.60
CA ARG A 207 -14.29 5.71 -3.43
C ARG A 207 -12.87 5.21 -3.70
N LEU A 208 -11.84 5.99 -3.36
CA LEU A 208 -10.45 5.75 -3.74
C LEU A 208 -9.69 4.96 -2.67
N PHE A 209 -8.53 4.42 -3.03
CA PHE A 209 -7.63 3.85 -2.03
C PHE A 209 -7.15 4.95 -1.05
N GLY A 210 -6.83 6.12 -1.57
CA GLY A 210 -6.32 7.25 -0.81
C GLY A 210 -5.85 8.36 -1.73
N TRP A 211 -5.45 9.48 -1.16
CA TRP A 211 -4.98 10.64 -1.89
C TRP A 211 -3.92 11.35 -1.07
N MET A 212 -2.88 11.86 -1.74
CA MET A 212 -1.79 12.60 -1.12
C MET A 212 -2.17 14.07 -0.95
N ASN A 213 -1.56 14.75 0.03
CA ASN A 213 -1.71 16.20 0.14
C ASN A 213 -1.07 16.91 -1.05
N LEU A 214 -1.50 18.15 -1.31
CA LEU A 214 -0.88 19.01 -2.31
C LEU A 214 0.46 19.53 -1.80
N ASP A 215 1.54 18.82 -2.14
CA ASP A 215 2.91 19.22 -1.82
C ASP A 215 3.44 20.28 -2.79
N VAL A 216 4.34 21.11 -2.28
CA VAL A 216 5.06 22.14 -3.03
C VAL A 216 6.54 21.80 -2.95
N ILE A 217 7.11 21.36 -4.08
CA ILE A 217 8.49 20.88 -4.12
C ILE A 217 9.45 22.01 -3.73
N GLY A 218 10.14 21.83 -2.61
CA GLY A 218 11.10 22.81 -2.08
C GLY A 218 10.50 23.82 -1.10
N ASP A 219 9.20 23.73 -0.81
CA ASP A 219 8.51 24.60 0.16
C ASP A 219 7.65 23.76 1.13
N ASP A 220 8.29 23.35 2.22
CA ASP A 220 7.66 22.55 3.29
C ASP A 220 6.58 23.36 4.04
N ALA A 221 6.70 24.69 4.09
CA ALA A 221 5.71 25.55 4.75
C ALA A 221 4.42 25.65 3.93
N ALA A 222 4.52 25.84 2.61
CA ALA A 222 3.36 25.80 1.72
C ALA A 222 2.72 24.41 1.67
N THR A 223 3.53 23.35 1.62
CA THR A 223 3.07 21.95 1.71
C THR A 223 2.23 21.72 2.97
N ARG A 224 2.69 22.25 4.10
CA ARG A 224 2.00 22.17 5.40
C ARG A 224 0.69 22.95 5.40
N LYS A 225 0.69 24.19 4.91
CA LYS A 225 -0.53 24.99 4.82
C LYS A 225 -1.59 24.30 3.97
N ASN A 226 -1.19 23.67 2.86
CA ASN A 226 -2.11 22.89 2.03
C ASN A 226 -2.66 21.66 2.76
N TYR A 227 -1.80 20.94 3.48
CA TYR A 227 -2.22 19.79 4.29
C TYR A 227 -3.22 20.20 5.38
N GLU A 228 -2.92 21.26 6.13
CA GLU A 228 -3.78 21.80 7.18
C GLU A 228 -5.13 22.28 6.62
N TYR A 229 -5.13 22.93 5.45
CA TYR A 229 -6.35 23.33 4.76
C TYR A 229 -7.24 22.12 4.43
N LEU A 230 -6.67 21.06 3.85
CA LEU A 230 -7.41 19.83 3.53
C LEU A 230 -7.96 19.17 4.80
N CYS A 231 -7.16 19.11 5.87
CA CYS A 231 -7.61 18.60 7.18
C CYS A 231 -8.74 19.46 7.77
N GLY A 232 -8.68 20.78 7.64
CA GLY A 232 -9.74 21.72 8.05
C GLY A 232 -11.06 21.52 7.31
N ARG A 233 -11.02 20.98 6.10
CA ARG A 233 -12.20 20.53 5.32
C ARG A 233 -12.73 19.16 5.74
N GLY A 234 -12.14 18.52 6.76
CA GLY A 234 -12.51 17.18 7.20
C GLY A 234 -11.93 16.05 6.33
N LEU A 235 -11.08 16.38 5.36
CA LEU A 235 -10.36 15.39 4.56
C LEU A 235 -9.18 14.82 5.36
N ARG A 236 -8.70 13.64 4.96
CA ARG A 236 -7.54 12.97 5.57
C ARG A 236 -6.54 12.55 4.50
N PRO A 237 -5.82 13.50 3.88
CA PRO A 237 -4.82 13.16 2.88
C PRO A 237 -3.65 12.40 3.51
N ILE A 238 -3.01 11.54 2.72
CA ILE A 238 -1.73 10.92 3.04
C ILE A 238 -0.66 12.03 3.03
N PRO A 239 -0.02 12.35 4.16
CA PRO A 239 1.01 13.37 4.18
C PRO A 239 2.25 12.91 3.40
N VAL A 240 2.81 13.81 2.60
CA VAL A 240 4.06 13.64 1.87
C VAL A 240 5.16 14.41 2.59
N VAL A 241 6.20 13.70 3.01
CA VAL A 241 7.40 14.27 3.63
C VAL A 241 8.59 14.05 2.73
N ASN A 242 9.40 15.07 2.49
CA ASN A 242 10.59 14.93 1.66
C ASN A 242 11.62 14.04 2.36
N ILE A 243 12.22 13.09 1.63
CA ILE A 243 13.27 12.20 2.17
C ILE A 243 14.48 12.95 2.77
N GLN A 244 14.67 14.22 2.40
CA GLN A 244 15.75 15.07 2.91
C GLN A 244 15.32 16.00 4.06
N SER A 245 14.05 16.00 4.47
CA SER A 245 13.58 16.77 5.63
C SER A 245 14.19 16.26 6.94
N SER A 246 14.11 17.05 8.01
CA SER A 246 14.58 16.65 9.34
C SER A 246 13.76 15.48 9.89
N LEU A 247 14.33 14.73 10.84
CA LEU A 247 13.59 13.66 11.52
C LEU A 247 12.41 14.21 12.33
N ASP A 248 12.52 15.42 12.85
CA ASP A 248 11.45 16.07 13.63
C ASP A 248 10.18 16.28 12.76
N GLU A 249 10.36 16.58 11.46
CA GLU A 249 9.23 16.70 10.53
C GLU A 249 8.55 15.34 10.28
N PHE A 250 9.31 14.25 10.23
CA PHE A 250 8.72 12.91 10.21
C PHE A 250 8.01 12.58 11.53
N GLU A 251 8.64 12.89 12.67
CA GLU A 251 8.11 12.63 14.01
C GLU A 251 6.74 13.29 14.21
N ARG A 252 6.56 14.52 13.73
CA ARG A 252 5.28 15.24 13.76
C ARG A 252 4.14 14.44 13.12
N TYR A 253 4.30 13.99 11.86
CA TYR A 253 3.26 13.19 11.20
C TYR A 253 3.11 11.80 11.84
N ILE A 254 4.16 11.26 12.44
CA ILE A 254 4.05 10.01 13.20
C ILE A 254 3.13 10.21 14.42
N GLU A 255 3.31 11.28 15.20
CA GLU A 255 2.51 11.62 16.39
C GLU A 255 1.03 11.90 16.08
N GLU A 256 0.74 12.38 14.87
CA GLU A 256 -0.62 12.53 14.35
C GLU A 256 -1.33 11.17 14.09
N ASP A 257 -0.61 10.05 14.16
CA ASP A 257 -1.09 8.66 13.99
C ASP A 257 -1.67 8.38 12.60
N HIS A 258 -0.97 8.84 11.55
CA HIS A 258 -1.35 8.57 10.16
C HIS A 258 -1.26 7.10 9.79
N ASP A 259 -2.25 6.62 9.04
CA ASP A 259 -2.26 5.24 8.55
C ASP A 259 -1.17 4.97 7.53
N ILE A 260 -0.83 5.97 6.72
CA ILE A 260 0.22 5.92 5.71
C ILE A 260 0.92 7.28 5.72
N ILE A 261 2.24 7.28 5.64
CA ILE A 261 3.02 8.50 5.37
C ILE A 261 3.83 8.25 4.08
N ALA A 262 3.75 9.19 3.14
CA ALA A 262 4.48 9.12 1.88
C ALA A 262 5.85 9.82 2.01
N ILE A 263 6.87 9.20 1.41
CA ILE A 263 8.24 9.72 1.35
C ILE A 263 8.48 10.23 -0.08
N GLY A 264 8.50 11.55 -0.22
CA GLY A 264 8.78 12.28 -1.46
C GLY A 264 10.27 12.51 -1.71
N GLY A 265 10.62 13.08 -2.86
CA GLY A 265 11.99 13.52 -3.18
C GLY A 265 12.97 12.42 -3.64
N ALA A 266 12.73 11.15 -3.27
CA ALA A 266 13.61 10.03 -3.61
C ALA A 266 13.85 9.88 -5.12
N ALA A 267 12.83 10.09 -5.95
CA ALA A 267 12.92 10.00 -7.40
C ALA A 267 13.99 10.95 -7.99
N PHE A 268 14.13 12.18 -7.48
CA PHE A 268 15.12 13.15 -7.95
C PHE A 268 16.54 12.73 -7.60
N LEU A 269 16.76 12.18 -6.41
CA LEU A 269 18.06 11.64 -5.99
C LEU A 269 18.45 10.42 -6.82
N LEU A 270 17.49 9.53 -7.11
CA LEU A 270 17.72 8.36 -7.96
C LEU A 270 18.05 8.74 -9.40
N GLN A 271 17.41 9.77 -9.96
CA GLN A 271 17.74 10.29 -11.29
C GLN A 271 19.17 10.86 -11.37
N ARG A 272 19.71 11.34 -10.25
CA ARG A 272 21.10 11.80 -10.11
C ARG A 272 22.06 10.67 -9.69
N SER A 273 21.64 9.41 -9.84
CA SER A 273 22.42 8.22 -9.48
C SER A 273 22.82 8.12 -8.00
N GLN A 274 22.12 8.82 -7.10
CA GLN A 274 22.43 8.84 -5.65
C GLN A 274 21.77 7.69 -4.88
N LYS A 275 21.76 6.49 -5.45
CA LYS A 275 21.11 5.31 -4.85
C LYS A 275 21.60 5.02 -3.43
N ARG A 276 22.91 5.13 -3.17
CA ARG A 276 23.50 4.87 -1.85
C ARG A 276 22.91 5.82 -0.79
N LYS A 277 22.89 7.12 -1.09
CA LYS A 277 22.32 8.16 -0.24
C LYS A 277 20.83 7.90 0.06
N VAL A 278 20.05 7.55 -0.97
CA VAL A 278 18.63 7.21 -0.78
C VAL A 278 18.48 6.00 0.16
N GLY A 279 19.31 4.96 -0.02
CA GLY A 279 19.31 3.80 0.87
C GLY A 279 19.68 4.13 2.32
N GLU A 280 20.67 5.00 2.54
CA GLU A 280 21.07 5.48 3.86
C GLU A 280 19.95 6.29 4.55
N LEU A 281 19.32 7.22 3.82
CA LEU A 281 18.20 8.03 4.34
C LEU A 281 16.99 7.15 4.69
N LEU A 282 16.59 6.24 3.78
CA LEU A 282 15.48 5.32 4.05
C LEU A 282 15.76 4.43 5.26
N ARG A 283 16.98 3.90 5.38
CA ARG A 283 17.36 3.08 6.54
C ARG A 283 17.21 3.88 7.83
N ARG A 284 17.71 5.12 7.86
CA ARG A 284 17.61 6.01 9.03
C ARG A 284 16.16 6.29 9.43
N ILE A 285 15.28 6.59 8.46
CA ILE A 285 13.86 6.88 8.72
C ILE A 285 13.14 5.61 9.22
N ILE A 286 13.25 4.51 8.48
CA ILE A 286 12.49 3.29 8.75
C ILE A 286 12.97 2.59 10.03
N SER A 287 14.27 2.65 10.36
CA SER A 287 14.77 2.09 11.62
C SER A 287 14.26 2.84 12.84
N ARG A 288 13.98 4.14 12.72
CA ARG A 288 13.43 4.95 13.82
C ARG A 288 11.95 4.67 14.05
N TRP A 289 11.17 4.44 12.99
CA TRP A 289 9.75 4.10 13.07
C TRP A 289 9.41 2.84 12.26
N PRO A 290 9.83 1.65 12.72
CA PRO A 290 9.64 0.38 12.00
C PRO A 290 8.17 -0.08 11.96
N ASP A 291 7.31 0.56 12.76
CA ASP A 291 5.90 0.27 12.91
C ASP A 291 5.01 1.17 12.03
N GLN A 292 5.57 2.25 11.47
CA GLN A 292 4.87 3.09 10.52
C GLN A 292 4.75 2.41 9.15
N VAL A 293 3.60 2.62 8.51
CA VAL A 293 3.37 2.21 7.14
C VAL A 293 3.80 3.33 6.20
N TRP A 294 4.76 3.02 5.34
CA TRP A 294 5.41 3.98 4.44
C TRP A 294 5.01 3.75 2.99
N HIS A 295 4.81 4.85 2.26
CA HIS A 295 4.69 4.88 0.79
C HIS A 295 5.91 5.58 0.17
N LEU A 296 6.76 4.89 -0.58
CA LEU A 296 7.92 5.51 -1.25
C LEU A 296 7.56 6.00 -2.66
N LEU A 297 7.61 7.32 -2.85
CA LEU A 297 7.23 7.96 -4.11
C LEU A 297 8.29 7.80 -5.21
N GLY A 298 7.82 7.41 -6.40
CA GLY A 298 8.61 7.44 -7.63
C GLY A 298 9.83 6.49 -7.68
N CYS A 299 9.85 5.42 -6.88
CA CYS A 299 10.93 4.44 -6.84
C CYS A 299 10.52 3.09 -7.44
N ALA A 300 11.21 2.66 -8.50
CA ALA A 300 11.07 1.33 -9.10
C ALA A 300 12.29 0.41 -8.89
N HIS A 301 13.20 0.77 -7.97
CA HIS A 301 14.41 -0.02 -7.76
C HIS A 301 14.12 -1.24 -6.86
N VAL A 302 13.99 -2.42 -7.46
CA VAL A 302 13.61 -3.68 -6.76
C VAL A 302 14.48 -3.97 -5.52
N GLY A 303 15.81 -3.86 -5.62
CA GLY A 303 16.71 -4.11 -4.46
C GLY A 303 16.41 -3.20 -3.25
N LEU A 304 16.38 -1.88 -3.48
CA LEU A 304 16.04 -0.89 -2.47
C LEU A 304 14.66 -1.12 -1.82
N LEU A 305 13.64 -1.45 -2.61
CA LEU A 305 12.30 -1.74 -2.09
C LEU A 305 12.27 -3.00 -1.23
N ARG A 306 13.00 -4.05 -1.65
CA ARG A 306 13.11 -5.30 -0.89
C ARG A 306 13.87 -5.14 0.43
N GLU A 307 14.90 -4.31 0.45
CA GLU A 307 15.77 -4.12 1.62
C GLU A 307 15.21 -3.14 2.64
N SER A 308 14.41 -2.16 2.20
CA SER A 308 13.91 -1.09 3.06
C SER A 308 12.72 -1.50 3.93
N GLY A 309 11.95 -2.52 3.54
CA GLY A 309 10.72 -2.90 4.27
C GLY A 309 9.55 -1.93 4.06
N ILE A 310 9.62 -1.08 3.02
CA ILE A 310 8.55 -0.18 2.60
C ILE A 310 7.28 -0.99 2.24
N THR A 311 6.11 -0.52 2.68
CA THR A 311 4.83 -1.21 2.45
C THR A 311 4.23 -0.87 1.08
N PHE A 312 4.34 0.38 0.65
CA PHE A 312 3.82 0.85 -0.63
C PHE A 312 4.89 1.58 -1.43
N ALA A 313 4.89 1.44 -2.75
CA ALA A 313 5.74 2.25 -3.61
C ALA A 313 5.05 2.48 -4.94
N ASP A 314 5.45 3.51 -5.67
CA ASP A 314 4.98 3.76 -7.02
C ASP A 314 6.11 4.17 -7.95
N SER A 315 5.86 4.07 -9.26
CA SER A 315 6.66 4.75 -10.26
C SER A 315 6.01 4.68 -11.63
N ALA A 316 6.25 5.72 -12.43
CA ALA A 316 5.93 5.72 -13.86
C ALA A 316 7.01 5.01 -14.69
N ALA A 317 8.10 4.56 -14.05
CA ALA A 317 9.20 3.87 -14.71
C ALA A 317 8.75 2.68 -15.58
N PRO A 318 7.84 1.78 -15.13
CA PRO A 318 7.46 0.61 -15.93
C PRO A 318 6.86 0.97 -17.29
N VAL A 319 6.08 2.05 -17.33
CA VAL A 319 5.48 2.57 -18.56
C VAL A 319 6.51 3.37 -19.37
N THR A 320 7.30 4.22 -18.71
CA THR A 320 8.19 5.19 -19.40
C THR A 320 9.51 4.60 -19.89
N ILE A 321 10.13 3.65 -19.18
CA ILE A 321 11.41 3.06 -19.61
C ILE A 321 11.24 2.03 -20.73
N GLY A 322 10.05 1.44 -20.88
CA GLY A 322 9.73 0.56 -22.01
C GLY A 322 9.90 1.29 -23.35
N TRP A 323 9.63 2.60 -23.39
CA TRP A 323 9.92 3.47 -24.53
C TRP A 323 11.40 3.68 -24.79
N ARG A 324 12.24 3.53 -23.76
CA ARG A 324 13.70 3.73 -23.82
C ARG A 324 14.47 2.42 -24.03
N GLY A 325 13.80 1.37 -24.48
CA GLY A 325 14.43 0.07 -24.73
C GLY A 325 14.83 -0.70 -23.47
N ARG A 326 14.30 -0.35 -22.29
CA ARG A 326 14.72 -0.94 -20.99
C ARG A 326 13.63 -1.74 -20.29
N VAL A 327 14.05 -2.67 -19.44
CA VAL A 327 13.18 -3.48 -18.57
C VAL A 327 13.66 -3.42 -17.12
N ILE A 328 12.73 -3.34 -16.17
CA ILE A 328 13.04 -3.52 -14.74
C ILE A 328 13.17 -5.02 -14.44
N THR A 329 14.30 -5.38 -13.83
CA THR A 329 14.60 -6.74 -13.37
C THR A 329 14.92 -6.74 -11.87
N LYS A 330 15.00 -7.93 -11.25
CA LYS A 330 15.43 -8.10 -9.85
C LYS A 330 16.75 -7.40 -9.50
N THR A 331 17.65 -7.25 -10.48
CA THR A 331 18.98 -6.65 -10.29
C THR A 331 19.08 -5.20 -10.78
N GLY A 332 17.97 -4.58 -11.19
CA GLY A 332 17.94 -3.22 -11.74
C GLY A 332 17.43 -3.16 -13.18
N GLN A 333 17.60 -2.01 -13.82
CA GLN A 333 17.19 -1.80 -15.21
C GLN A 333 18.20 -2.42 -16.16
N LYS A 334 17.72 -3.09 -17.22
CA LYS A 334 18.56 -3.67 -18.28
C LYS A 334 18.06 -3.23 -19.64
N ASP A 335 18.98 -2.96 -20.55
CA ASP A 335 18.66 -2.75 -21.96
C ASP A 335 18.17 -4.06 -22.59
N ARG A 336 17.10 -3.95 -23.36
CA ARG A 336 16.39 -5.03 -24.05
C ARG A 336 15.89 -4.51 -25.42
N PRO A 337 16.80 -4.09 -26.32
CA PRO A 337 16.41 -3.57 -27.63
C PRO A 337 15.67 -4.61 -28.48
N GLU A 338 15.88 -5.89 -28.23
CA GLU A 338 15.26 -7.03 -28.93
C GLU A 338 13.79 -7.25 -28.60
N MET A 339 13.29 -6.65 -27.51
CA MET A 339 11.89 -6.79 -27.09
C MET A 339 11.03 -5.70 -27.73
N GLU A 340 9.73 -5.94 -27.91
CA GLU A 340 8.81 -4.85 -28.25
C GLU A 340 8.52 -3.96 -27.03
N LYS A 341 8.07 -2.72 -27.27
CA LYS A 341 7.77 -1.76 -26.19
C LYS A 341 6.78 -2.33 -25.16
N ASP A 342 5.73 -2.97 -25.65
CA ASP A 342 4.67 -3.52 -24.79
C ASP A 342 5.19 -4.71 -23.99
N ASP A 343 6.03 -5.56 -24.58
CA ASP A 343 6.68 -6.68 -23.89
C ASP A 343 7.62 -6.21 -22.78
N ARG A 344 8.37 -5.12 -23.02
CA ARG A 344 9.22 -4.50 -22.01
C ARG A 344 8.42 -3.95 -20.83
N THR A 345 7.29 -3.31 -21.14
CA THR A 345 6.35 -2.79 -20.14
C THR A 345 5.77 -3.93 -19.32
N ALA A 346 5.23 -4.96 -20.00
CA ALA A 346 4.68 -6.17 -19.41
C ALA A 346 5.69 -6.89 -18.49
N ALA A 347 6.93 -7.06 -18.94
CA ALA A 347 7.99 -7.66 -18.15
C ALA A 347 8.30 -6.84 -16.88
N SER A 348 8.38 -5.51 -17.00
CA SER A 348 8.61 -4.61 -15.86
C SER A 348 7.45 -4.65 -14.85
N VAL A 349 6.21 -4.71 -15.33
CA VAL A 349 5.00 -4.85 -14.50
C VAL A 349 5.04 -6.17 -13.72
N ARG A 350 5.29 -7.29 -14.41
CA ARG A 350 5.38 -8.61 -13.78
C ARG A 350 6.46 -8.64 -12.70
N GLU A 351 7.59 -7.98 -12.92
CA GLU A 351 8.67 -7.96 -11.93
C GLU A 351 8.30 -7.18 -10.68
N LEU A 352 7.68 -6.01 -10.83
CA LEU A 352 7.26 -5.19 -9.69
C LEU A 352 6.06 -5.78 -8.96
N ALA A 353 5.14 -6.46 -9.66
CA ALA A 353 4.02 -7.17 -9.04
C ALA A 353 4.47 -8.29 -8.08
N LYS A 354 5.67 -8.87 -8.30
CA LYS A 354 6.26 -9.88 -7.39
C LYS A 354 6.67 -9.27 -6.04
N LEU A 355 6.80 -7.94 -5.92
CA LEU A 355 7.24 -7.28 -4.69
C LEU A 355 6.34 -7.58 -3.48
N GLU A 356 5.05 -7.84 -3.71
CA GLU A 356 4.12 -8.22 -2.63
C GLU A 356 4.45 -9.56 -1.98
N HIS A 357 5.24 -10.39 -2.66
CA HIS A 357 5.63 -11.72 -2.23
C HIS A 357 7.09 -11.80 -1.78
N TYR A 358 7.88 -10.74 -1.94
CA TYR A 358 9.23 -10.68 -1.39
C TYR A 358 9.18 -10.49 0.14
N GLY A 359 10.08 -11.18 0.85
CA GLY A 359 10.12 -11.20 2.32
C GLY A 359 9.53 -12.46 2.95
N LEU A 360 8.70 -13.20 2.22
CA LEU A 360 8.10 -14.46 2.71
C LEU A 360 9.13 -15.56 2.97
N GLY A 361 10.18 -15.63 2.15
CA GLY A 361 11.23 -16.65 2.28
C GLY A 361 12.11 -16.53 3.53
N ASN A 362 12.35 -15.31 4.03
CA ASN A 362 13.13 -15.09 5.26
C ASN A 362 12.26 -15.19 6.52
N ALA A 363 10.98 -14.77 6.44
CA ALA A 363 10.02 -14.91 7.53
C ALA A 363 9.63 -16.38 7.79
N GLN A 364 9.51 -17.20 6.74
CA GLN A 364 9.33 -18.66 6.89
C GLN A 364 10.52 -19.34 7.56
N ARG A 365 11.76 -18.93 7.24
CA ARG A 365 12.97 -19.50 7.87
C ARG A 365 13.10 -19.18 9.36
N ARG A 366 12.64 -18.00 9.80
CA ARG A 366 12.66 -17.62 11.24
C ARG A 366 11.55 -18.28 12.07
N ARG A 367 10.52 -18.87 11.43
CA ARG A 367 9.35 -19.45 12.14
C ARG A 367 9.31 -20.98 12.21
N LEU A 368 10.07 -21.69 11.38
CA LEU A 368 10.33 -23.12 11.63
C LEU A 368 11.04 -23.39 12.97
N GLN A 369 11.50 -22.34 13.67
CA GLN A 369 11.99 -22.43 15.05
C GLN A 369 10.87 -22.38 16.12
N PHE A 370 9.64 -21.95 15.78
CA PHE A 370 8.52 -21.85 16.73
C PHE A 370 7.49 -22.98 16.58
N GLU A 371 7.60 -23.83 15.56
CA GLU A 371 6.74 -25.02 15.39
C GLU A 371 7.22 -26.24 16.22
N ASN A 372 8.25 -26.06 17.05
CA ASN A 372 8.74 -27.05 18.02
C ASN A 372 8.46 -26.65 19.50
N CYS A 373 7.46 -25.79 19.75
CA CYS A 373 6.99 -25.45 21.09
C CYS A 373 5.50 -25.74 21.26
#